data_AF-A0AAV8YCA8-F1
#
_entry.id   AF-A0AAV8YCA8-F1
#
_cell.length_a   1.000
_cell.length_b   1.000
_cell.length_c   1.000
_cell.angle_alpha   90.00
_cell.angle_beta   90.00
_cell.angle_gamma   90.00
#
_symmetry.space_group_name_H-M   'P 1'
#
loop_
_entity.id
_entity.type
_entity.pdbx_description
1 polymer ?
#
loop_
_entity_poly.entity_id
_entity_poly.type
_entity_poly.pdbx_seq_one_letter_code
_entity_poly.pdbx_strand_id
1 'polypeptide(L)'
;MYFPIGWPKVIKIHEVGQGIIRQITCNRDRILFAILTDDSLAIWFCKPCVPIVFHRRSFKSLEKFGTNVIAEWKPDSSMIVIATSEGHLLFYKLEVPSDHKGLYVQTDSPHANLRRDSAELFIKETIPPLTLILSEEIMVLGWKNYWHGMYNDD
;
A
#
# COMPACT_ATOMS: atom_id res chain seq x y z
N MET A 1 4.45 25.53 9.64
CA MET A 1 4.37 24.36 8.74
C MET A 1 3.35 23.41 9.36
N TYR A 2 2.24 23.12 8.70
CA TYR A 2 1.18 22.28 9.28
C TYR A 2 1.59 20.82 9.15
N PHE A 3 2.04 20.22 10.25
CA PHE A 3 2.10 18.78 10.34
C PHE A 3 0.66 18.24 10.43
N PRO A 4 0.31 17.13 9.76
CA PRO A 4 -1.00 16.52 9.95
C PRO A 4 -1.13 16.04 11.40
N ILE A 5 -1.66 16.90 12.26
CA ILE A 5 -2.13 16.52 13.59
C ILE A 5 -3.49 15.88 13.37
N GLY A 6 -3.51 14.55 13.32
CA GLY A 6 -4.72 13.75 13.06
C GLY A 6 -4.77 13.12 11.67
N TRP A 7 -5.86 12.40 11.42
CA TRP A 7 -6.09 11.73 10.13
C TRP A 7 -6.47 12.76 9.06
N PRO A 8 -5.88 12.68 7.85
CA PRO A 8 -6.30 13.54 6.75
C PRO A 8 -7.77 13.27 6.40
N LYS A 9 -8.55 14.34 6.22
CA LYS A 9 -9.94 14.23 5.74
C LYS A 9 -10.01 13.71 4.29
N VAL A 10 -8.98 14.00 3.50
CA VAL A 10 -8.87 13.63 2.09
C VAL A 10 -7.42 13.24 1.81
N ILE A 11 -7.23 12.06 1.21
CA ILE A 11 -5.92 11.60 0.74
C ILE A 11 -5.91 11.73 -0.78
N LYS A 12 -5.01 12.56 -1.30
CA LYS A 12 -4.77 12.64 -2.75
C LYS A 12 -3.75 11.58 -3.14
N ILE A 13 -4.20 10.58 -3.88
CA ILE A 13 -3.33 9.54 -4.41
C ILE A 13 -2.92 9.98 -5.82
N HIS A 14 -1.88 10.81 -5.93
CA HIS A 14 -1.49 11.41 -7.21
C HIS A 14 -1.07 10.38 -8.27
N GLU A 15 -0.65 9.19 -7.83
CA GLU A 15 -0.07 8.15 -8.68
C GLU A 15 -1.10 7.05 -9.03
N VAL A 16 -2.16 6.91 -8.24
CA VAL A 16 -3.35 6.17 -8.65
C VAL A 16 -4.04 7.03 -9.69
N GLY A 17 -3.83 6.71 -10.96
CA GLY A 17 -4.50 7.36 -12.07
C GLY A 17 -6.01 7.11 -12.04
N GLN A 18 -6.63 7.08 -13.22
CA GLN A 18 -8.08 6.82 -13.41
C GLN A 18 -8.56 5.43 -12.92
N GLY A 19 -7.74 4.66 -12.20
CA GLY A 19 -8.06 3.31 -11.74
C GLY A 19 -9.10 3.29 -10.64
N ILE A 20 -9.94 2.24 -10.63
CA ILE A 20 -11.00 2.07 -9.65
C ILE A 20 -10.42 1.44 -8.38
N ILE A 21 -10.67 2.04 -7.21
CA ILE A 21 -10.30 1.46 -5.91
C ILE A 21 -11.09 0.15 -5.71
N ARG A 22 -10.37 -0.94 -5.48
CA ARG A 22 -10.91 -2.28 -5.23
C ARG A 22 -10.97 -2.60 -3.76
N GLN A 23 -9.91 -2.26 -3.02
CA GLN A 23 -9.80 -2.60 -1.61
C GLN A 23 -8.87 -1.63 -0.88
N ILE A 24 -9.16 -1.42 0.40
CA ILE A 24 -8.24 -0.82 1.36
C ILE A 24 -8.08 -1.82 2.50
N THR A 25 -6.85 -2.21 2.81
CA THR A 25 -6.57 -3.23 3.84
C THR A 25 -5.33 -2.89 4.64
N CYS A 26 -5.33 -3.19 5.94
CA CYS A 26 -4.21 -2.92 6.82
C CYS A 26 -3.38 -4.18 7.10
N ASN A 27 -2.09 -4.00 7.35
CA ASN A 27 -1.27 -5.08 7.90
C ASN A 27 -1.76 -5.48 9.31
N ARG A 28 -1.26 -6.60 9.84
CA ARG A 28 -1.68 -7.13 11.14
C ARG A 28 -1.58 -6.11 12.27
N ASP A 29 -0.49 -5.36 12.32
CA ASP A 29 -0.20 -4.40 13.37
C ASP A 29 -0.88 -3.03 13.15
N ARG A 30 -1.58 -2.87 12.01
CA ARG A 30 -2.31 -1.66 11.62
C ARG A 30 -1.46 -0.39 11.57
N ILE A 31 -0.15 -0.53 11.37
CA ILE A 31 0.80 0.57 11.15
C ILE A 31 0.92 0.93 9.66
N LEU A 32 0.60 -0.02 8.79
CA LEU A 32 0.56 0.13 7.34
C LEU A 32 -0.85 -0.13 6.82
N PHE A 33 -1.22 0.57 5.76
CA PHE A 33 -2.37 0.20 4.96
C PHE A 33 -2.03 0.22 3.47
N ALA A 34 -2.64 -0.71 2.74
CA ALA A 34 -2.57 -0.81 1.31
C ALA A 34 -3.86 -0.27 0.68
N ILE A 35 -3.70 0.43 -0.43
CA ILE A 35 -4.79 0.79 -1.35
C ILE A 35 -4.54 0.01 -2.64
N LEU A 36 -5.50 -0.84 -3.00
CA LEU A 36 -5.51 -1.61 -4.23
C LEU A 36 -6.46 -0.96 -5.22
N THR A 37 -5.98 -0.66 -6.42
CA THR A 37 -6.83 -0.38 -7.59
C THR A 37 -6.79 -1.55 -8.55
N ASP A 38 -7.60 -1.51 -9.61
CA ASP A 38 -7.57 -2.47 -10.73
C ASP A 38 -6.18 -2.65 -11.37
N ASP A 39 -5.33 -1.63 -11.35
CA ASP A 39 -4.01 -1.64 -12.01
C ASP A 39 -2.80 -1.39 -11.08
N SER A 40 -3.01 -0.96 -9.83
CA SER A 40 -1.94 -0.53 -8.95
C SER A 40 -2.11 -0.95 -7.50
N LEU A 41 -1.00 -0.92 -6.77
CA LEU A 41 -0.91 -1.13 -5.34
C LEU A 41 -0.10 0.01 -4.72
N ALA A 42 -0.65 0.66 -3.69
CA ALA A 42 0.04 1.67 -2.90
C ALA A 42 0.09 1.24 -1.43
N ILE A 43 1.22 1.42 -0.75
CA ILE A 43 1.36 1.20 0.70
C ILE A 43 1.63 2.54 1.37
N TRP A 44 0.94 2.78 2.48
CA TRP A 44 0.97 3.99 3.27
C TRP A 44 1.27 3.67 4.73
N PHE A 45 1.94 4.61 5.41
CA PHE A 45 2.06 4.62 6.86
C PHE A 45 0.80 5.24 7.48
N CYS A 46 0.34 4.74 8.62
CA CYS A 46 -0.88 5.24 9.26
C CYS A 46 -0.67 6.56 10.01
N LYS A 47 0.42 6.70 10.78
CA LYS A 47 0.63 7.82 11.71
C LYS A 47 2.09 8.25 11.79
N PRO A 48 2.53 9.26 11.01
CA PRO A 48 1.70 10.15 10.19
C PRO A 48 1.16 9.43 8.94
N CYS A 49 0.01 9.88 8.43
CA CYS A 49 -0.61 9.31 7.24
C CYS A 49 0.13 9.76 5.97
N VAL A 50 1.12 9.00 5.53
CA VAL A 50 2.01 9.35 4.40
C VAL A 50 2.23 8.16 3.45
N PRO A 51 2.40 8.40 2.14
CA PRO A 51 2.66 7.32 1.19
C PRO A 51 4.07 6.75 1.42
N ILE A 52 4.26 5.45 1.21
CA ILE A 52 5.59 4.83 1.29
C ILE A 52 6.06 4.39 -0.08
N VAL A 53 5.24 3.59 -0.75
CA VAL A 53 5.58 3.01 -2.05
C VAL A 53 4.33 2.86 -2.90
N PHE A 54 4.50 3.06 -4.19
CA PHE A 54 3.48 2.88 -5.21
C PHE A 54 4.02 1.99 -6.33
N HIS A 55 3.20 1.03 -6.74
CA HIS A 55 3.50 0.12 -7.82
C HIS A 55 2.31 0.04 -8.78
N ARG A 56 2.48 0.55 -10.00
CA ARG A 56 1.53 0.32 -11.10
C ARG A 56 2.01 -0.83 -11.97
N ARG A 57 1.12 -1.79 -12.22
CA ARG A 57 1.42 -2.90 -13.13
C ARG A 57 1.52 -2.38 -14.56
N SER A 58 2.42 -2.98 -15.34
CA SER A 58 2.58 -2.65 -16.75
C SER A 58 1.39 -3.16 -17.57
N PHE A 59 1.13 -2.57 -18.74
CA PHE A 59 0.09 -3.05 -19.65
C PHE A 59 0.25 -4.54 -19.99
N LYS A 60 1.48 -5.01 -20.22
CA LYS A 60 1.78 -6.43 -20.47
C LYS A 60 1.40 -7.33 -19.28
N SER A 61 1.60 -6.84 -18.06
CA SER A 61 1.20 -7.57 -16.84
C SER A 61 -0.33 -7.63 -16.72
N LEU A 62 -1.02 -6.53 -17.01
CA LEU A 62 -2.49 -6.50 -17.02
C LEU A 62 -3.09 -7.42 -18.10
N GLU A 63 -2.49 -7.47 -19.28
CA GLU A 63 -2.91 -8.36 -20.36
C GLU A 63 -2.70 -9.83 -19.99
N LYS A 64 -1.57 -10.16 -19.34
CA LYS A 64 -1.24 -11.54 -18.93
C LYS A 64 -2.09 -12.04 -17.76
N PHE A 65 -2.28 -11.21 -16.73
CA PHE A 65 -2.86 -11.64 -15.45
C PHE A 65 -4.26 -11.08 -15.19
N GLY A 66 -4.75 -10.14 -16.00
CA GLY A 66 -5.97 -9.40 -15.73
C GLY A 66 -5.80 -8.35 -14.63
N THR A 67 -6.91 -7.69 -14.28
CA THR A 67 -6.97 -6.64 -13.26
C THR A 67 -6.82 -7.19 -11.84
N ASN A 68 -6.44 -6.33 -10.89
CA ASN A 68 -6.38 -6.69 -9.49
C ASN A 68 -7.80 -6.81 -8.92
N VAL A 69 -8.02 -7.77 -8.04
CA VAL A 69 -9.33 -8.04 -7.42
C VAL A 69 -9.26 -7.80 -5.92
N ILE A 70 -8.36 -8.49 -5.22
CA ILE A 70 -8.20 -8.42 -3.77
C ILE A 70 -6.72 -8.56 -3.41
N ALA A 71 -6.32 -7.98 -2.28
CA ALA A 71 -5.00 -8.07 -1.70
C ALA A 71 -5.07 -8.57 -0.25
N GLU A 72 -4.15 -9.48 0.09
CA GLU A 72 -4.05 -10.05 1.43
C GLU A 72 -2.63 -9.92 1.96
N TRP A 73 -2.51 -9.45 3.20
CA TRP A 73 -1.23 -9.29 3.88
C TRP A 73 -0.75 -10.63 4.42
N LYS A 74 0.54 -10.92 4.25
CA LYS A 74 1.17 -11.98 5.02
C LYS A 74 1.14 -11.60 6.50
N PRO A 75 0.83 -12.52 7.43
CA PRO A 75 0.66 -12.17 8.85
C PRO A 75 1.87 -11.54 9.55
N ASP A 76 3.07 -11.69 9.00
CA ASP A 76 4.31 -11.06 9.49
C ASP A 76 4.66 -9.76 8.75
N SER A 77 3.74 -9.24 7.94
CA SER A 77 3.88 -8.00 7.16
C SER A 77 5.00 -7.99 6.11
N SER A 78 5.69 -9.11 5.87
CA SER A 78 6.82 -9.16 4.92
C SER A 78 6.38 -9.23 3.45
N MET A 79 5.11 -9.54 3.18
CA MET A 79 4.58 -9.70 1.83
C MET A 79 3.11 -9.28 1.77
N ILE A 80 2.67 -8.96 0.55
CA ILE A 80 1.27 -8.83 0.19
C ILE A 80 1.03 -9.61 -1.10
N VAL A 81 -0.03 -10.42 -1.11
CA VAL A 81 -0.45 -11.18 -2.30
C VAL A 81 -1.63 -10.48 -2.94
N ILE A 82 -1.66 -10.39 -4.27
CA ILE A 82 -2.79 -9.87 -5.03
C ILE A 82 -3.40 -11.01 -5.85
N ALA A 83 -4.71 -11.24 -5.69
CA ALA A 83 -5.46 -12.08 -6.61
C ALA A 83 -5.98 -11.26 -7.79
N THR A 84 -5.93 -11.83 -8.99
CA THR A 84 -6.25 -11.15 -10.24
C THR A 84 -7.48 -11.74 -10.95
N SER A 85 -8.04 -11.01 -11.91
CA SER A 85 -9.26 -11.41 -12.62
C SER A 85 -9.07 -12.65 -13.51
N GLU A 86 -7.86 -12.92 -13.99
CA GLU A 86 -7.53 -14.16 -14.72
C GLU A 86 -7.01 -15.29 -13.80
N GLY A 87 -7.28 -15.22 -12.50
CA GLY A 87 -7.02 -16.32 -11.57
C GLY A 87 -5.55 -16.54 -11.23
N HIS A 88 -4.77 -15.46 -11.17
CA HIS A 88 -3.39 -15.51 -10.71
C HIS A 88 -3.25 -14.88 -9.34
N LEU A 89 -2.26 -15.35 -8.58
CA LEU A 89 -1.76 -14.76 -7.35
C LEU A 89 -0.39 -14.14 -7.64
N LEU A 90 -0.26 -12.84 -7.42
CA LEU A 90 0.98 -12.09 -7.57
C LEU A 90 1.51 -11.74 -6.18
N PHE A 91 2.63 -12.35 -5.81
CA PHE A 91 3.24 -12.16 -4.50
C PHE A 91 4.27 -11.04 -4.55
N TYR A 92 4.03 -9.98 -3.79
CA TYR A 92 4.96 -8.86 -3.65
C TYR A 92 5.63 -8.90 -2.28
N LYS A 93 6.96 -9.02 -2.26
CA LYS A 93 7.78 -8.84 -1.08
C LYS A 93 7.93 -7.37 -0.75
N LEU A 94 7.87 -7.06 0.54
CA LEU A 94 8.20 -5.77 1.10
C LEU A 94 9.64 -5.81 1.62
N GLU A 95 10.52 -5.03 1.03
CA GLU A 95 11.92 -4.94 1.47
C GLU A 95 12.26 -3.54 1.98
N VAL A 96 13.17 -3.47 2.94
CA VAL A 96 13.77 -2.22 3.42
C VAL A 96 15.21 -2.18 2.92
N PRO A 97 15.60 -1.23 2.06
CA PRO A 97 16.98 -1.14 1.59
C PRO A 97 17.93 -0.83 2.75
N SER A 98 19.11 -1.44 2.73
CA SER A 98 20.02 -1.60 3.89
C SER A 98 20.74 -0.33 4.36
N ASP A 99 20.48 0.85 3.77
CA ASP A 99 21.23 2.09 4.03
C ASP A 99 20.37 3.35 4.19
N HIS A 100 19.15 3.22 4.74
CA HIS A 100 18.25 4.37 4.89
C HIS A 100 17.89 4.69 6.34
N LYS A 101 18.00 5.97 6.69
CA LYS A 101 17.63 6.55 7.99
C LYS A 101 16.11 6.73 8.19
N GLY A 102 15.30 6.31 7.23
CA GLY A 102 13.85 6.55 7.17
C GLY A 102 13.46 7.31 5.89
N LEU A 103 12.23 7.11 5.43
CA LEU A 103 11.73 7.70 4.18
C LEU A 103 11.45 9.21 4.31
N TYR A 104 11.06 9.65 5.51
CA TYR A 104 10.68 11.03 5.78
C TYR A 104 11.51 11.60 6.93
N VAL A 105 11.83 12.88 6.80
CA VAL A 105 12.48 13.66 7.86
C VAL A 105 11.53 14.76 8.30
N GLN A 106 11.40 14.91 9.61
CA GLN A 106 10.60 15.98 10.19
C GLN A 106 11.46 17.24 10.34
N THR A 107 11.14 18.27 9.57
CA THR A 107 11.87 19.56 9.57
C THR A 107 11.08 20.64 10.30
N ASP A 108 11.76 21.38 11.18
CA ASP A 108 11.18 22.51 11.90
C ASP A 108 11.13 23.79 11.06
N SER A 109 10.26 24.73 11.47
CA SER A 109 10.25 26.06 10.88
C SER A 109 11.58 26.78 11.13
N PRO A 110 12.09 27.54 10.13
CA PRO A 110 13.23 28.41 10.37
C PRO A 110 12.91 29.51 11.40
N HIS A 111 11.63 29.90 11.53
CA HIS A 111 11.17 30.91 12.48
C HIS A 111 11.04 30.31 13.89
N ALA A 112 11.74 30.90 14.87
CA ALA A 112 11.84 30.36 16.23
C ALA A 112 10.48 30.19 16.92
N ASN A 113 9.56 31.13 16.73
CA ASN A 113 8.20 31.10 17.29
C ASN A 113 7.27 30.05 16.65
N LEU A 114 7.71 29.38 15.59
CA LEU A 114 6.98 28.32 14.90
C LEU A 114 7.70 26.97 15.00
N ARG A 115 8.72 26.87 15.85
CA ARG A 115 9.39 25.60 16.16
C ARG A 115 8.57 24.81 17.16
N ARG A 116 8.78 23.50 17.15
CA ARG A 116 8.16 22.61 18.13
C ARG A 116 8.93 22.70 19.43
N ASP A 117 8.22 23.05 20.49
CA ASP A 117 8.80 23.13 21.85
C ASP A 117 8.45 21.89 22.71
N SER A 118 7.55 21.02 22.23
CA SER A 118 7.06 19.86 22.98
C SER A 118 7.47 18.53 22.35
N ALA A 119 7.96 17.59 23.18
CA ALA A 119 8.41 16.25 22.76
C ALA A 119 7.31 15.40 22.06
N GLU A 120 6.04 15.68 22.34
CA GLU A 120 4.89 15.00 21.72
C GLU A 120 4.68 15.38 20.25
N LEU A 121 5.26 16.51 19.81
CA LEU A 121 5.18 16.98 18.43
C LEU A 121 6.26 16.35 17.53
N PHE A 122 7.14 15.51 18.10
CA PHE A 122 8.14 14.77 17.36
C PHE A 122 7.58 13.41 16.97
N ILE A 123 7.70 13.08 15.68
CA ILE A 123 7.50 11.72 15.21
C ILE A 123 8.60 10.87 15.85
N LYS A 124 8.19 9.94 16.70
CA LYS A 124 9.11 9.01 17.38
C LYS A 124 9.45 7.81 16.51
N GLU A 125 8.60 7.49 15.53
CA GLU A 125 8.68 6.30 14.70
C GLU A 125 9.39 6.60 13.37
N THR A 126 10.38 5.79 13.02
CA THR A 126 11.01 5.86 11.70
C THR A 126 10.09 5.23 10.67
N ILE A 127 9.65 6.02 9.69
CA ILE A 127 8.85 5.50 8.57
C ILE A 127 9.79 4.71 7.64
N PRO A 128 9.56 3.40 7.44
CA PRO A 128 10.45 2.57 6.64
C PRO A 128 10.33 2.91 5.15
N PRO A 129 11.44 3.04 4.42
CA PRO A 129 11.43 3.17 2.97
C PRO A 129 11.20 1.80 2.33
N LEU A 130 9.95 1.36 2.26
CA LEU A 130 9.61 0.05 1.70
C LEU A 130 9.75 0.05 0.17
N THR A 131 10.20 -1.06 -0.39
CA THR A 131 10.13 -1.36 -1.82
C THR A 131 9.24 -2.58 -2.05
N LEU A 132 8.60 -2.66 -3.23
CA LEU A 132 7.78 -3.79 -3.64
C LEU A 132 8.50 -4.58 -4.73
N ILE A 133 8.73 -5.87 -4.48
CA ILE A 133 9.39 -6.78 -5.42
C ILE A 133 8.47 -7.95 -5.69
N LEU A 134 8.05 -8.10 -6.96
CA LEU A 134 7.30 -9.29 -7.38
C LEU A 134 8.21 -10.52 -7.23
N SER A 135 7.85 -11.43 -6.33
CA SER A 135 8.65 -12.63 -6.03
C SER A 135 8.12 -13.87 -6.73
N GLU A 136 6.81 -14.05 -6.78
CA GLU A 136 6.18 -15.27 -7.29
C GLU A 136 4.88 -14.95 -8.05
N GLU A 137 4.61 -15.76 -9.07
CA GLU A 137 3.38 -15.74 -9.86
C GLU A 137 2.78 -17.15 -9.82
N ILE A 138 1.59 -17.31 -9.25
CA ILE A 138 0.93 -18.63 -9.13
C ILE A 138 -0.43 -18.59 -9.81
N MET A 139 -0.67 -19.48 -10.76
CA MET A 139 -1.99 -19.67 -11.35
C MET A 139 -2.83 -20.60 -10.46
N VAL A 140 -4.06 -20.19 -10.12
CA VAL A 140 -5.00 -21.00 -9.37
C VAL A 140 -5.94 -21.72 -10.35
N LEU A 141 -5.71 -23.02 -10.52
CA LEU A 141 -6.55 -23.85 -11.39
C LEU A 141 -8.01 -23.88 -10.89
N GLY A 142 -8.95 -23.74 -11.81
CA GLY A 142 -10.38 -23.76 -11.50
C GLY A 142 -10.96 -22.43 -10.98
N TRP A 143 -10.19 -21.35 -10.92
CA TRP A 143 -10.63 -20.03 -10.42
C TRP A 143 -11.98 -19.56 -10.99
N LYS A 144 -12.22 -19.72 -12.30
CA LYS A 144 -13.48 -19.30 -12.94
C LYS A 144 -14.71 -20.05 -12.41
N ASN A 145 -14.55 -21.29 -11.94
CA ASN A 145 -15.65 -22.12 -11.46
C ASN A 145 -16.08 -21.76 -10.03
N TYR A 146 -15.20 -21.19 -9.21
CA TYR A 146 -15.51 -20.86 -7.81
C TYR A 146 -16.17 -19.48 -7.65
N TRP A 147 -15.86 -18.51 -8.51
CA TRP A 147 -16.43 -17.16 -8.40
C TRP A 147 -17.78 -16.98 -9.09
N HIS A 148 -18.09 -17.75 -10.15
CA HIS A 148 -19.42 -17.73 -10.76
C HIS A 148 -20.50 -18.44 -9.91
N GLY A 149 -20.10 -19.26 -8.94
CA GLY A 149 -21.01 -19.89 -7.98
C GLY A 149 -21.45 -18.98 -6.82
N MET A 150 -20.81 -17.82 -6.61
CA MET A 150 -21.15 -16.93 -5.48
C MET A 150 -22.11 -15.79 -5.84
N TYR A 151 -22.48 -15.65 -7.12
CA TYR A 151 -23.44 -14.62 -7.60
C TYR A 151 -24.71 -15.23 -8.22
N ASN A 152 -24.87 -16.56 -8.19
CA ASN A 152 -26.02 -17.26 -8.74
C ASN A 152 -26.69 -18.18 -7.70
N ASP A 153 -26.87 -17.67 -6.48
CA ASP A 153 -27.87 -18.18 -5.55
C ASP A 153 -28.77 -16.98 -5.18
N ASP A 154 -29.96 -16.96 -5.82
CA ASP A 154 -31.19 -16.16 -5.59
C ASP A 154 -31.14 -14.62 -5.48
#